data_AF-A0A520HGT7-F1
#
_entry.id   AF-A0A520HGT7-F1
#
_cell.length_a   1.000
_cell.length_b   1.000
_cell.length_c   1.000
_cell.angle_alpha   90.00
_cell.angle_beta   90.00
_cell.angle_gamma   90.00
#
_symmetry.space_group_name_H-M   'P 1'
#
loop_
_entity.id
_entity.type
_entity.pdbx_description
1 polymer ?
#
loop_
_entity_poly.entity_id
_entity_poly.type
_entity_poly.pdbx_seq_one_letter_code
_entity_poly.pdbx_strand_id
1 'polypeptide(L)'
;VGYLLTFRPLDSHIRSANPFAAAWMPALMCYPPFILMTTGGPLDYHPGTSDWAYWFQGHPILLALIGAVLVGLTAIYAWATMAFGFRFSNLTNRGILTHGPYAVSRHPAYLSKNLFWWISTIPVLTLGSMVDAARATLLMAAVSGVYYWRAKTEERHLKLDPDYRVYFDWMTRNGLVPRLFARLRG
;
A
#
# COMPACT_ATOMS: atom_id res chain seq x y z
N VAL A 1 -5.42 -17.74 -4.84
CA VAL A 1 -4.91 -18.39 -6.08
C VAL A 1 -3.39 -18.55 -6.07
N GLY A 2 -2.57 -17.51 -5.82
CA GLY A 2 -1.09 -17.63 -5.83
C GLY A 2 -0.48 -18.68 -4.87
N TYR A 3 -1.13 -18.97 -3.74
CA TYR A 3 -0.68 -20.03 -2.82
C TYR A 3 -1.00 -21.46 -3.28
N LEU A 4 -1.91 -21.65 -4.24
CA LEU A 4 -2.33 -22.98 -4.72
C LEU A 4 -1.44 -23.50 -5.86
N LEU A 5 -0.73 -22.60 -6.56
CA LEU A 5 0.02 -22.92 -7.77
C LEU A 5 1.49 -22.53 -7.59
N THR A 6 2.26 -23.28 -6.80
CA THR A 6 3.71 -23.09 -6.62
C THR A 6 4.50 -23.98 -7.57
N PHE A 7 4.50 -23.66 -8.86
CA PHE A 7 5.09 -24.48 -9.91
C PHE A 7 6.24 -23.76 -10.63
N ARG A 8 7.33 -24.48 -10.92
CA ARG A 8 8.46 -23.95 -11.69
C ARG A 8 8.09 -23.52 -13.12
N PRO A 9 7.26 -24.26 -13.89
CA PRO A 9 6.86 -23.86 -15.24
C PRO A 9 6.12 -22.52 -15.32
N LEU A 10 5.43 -22.12 -14.25
CA LEU A 10 4.73 -20.83 -14.15
C LEU A 10 5.60 -19.74 -13.50
N ASP A 11 6.86 -20.06 -13.16
CA ASP A 11 7.77 -19.23 -12.37
C ASP A 11 7.08 -18.61 -11.15
N SER A 12 6.26 -19.42 -10.46
CA SER A 12 5.49 -19.04 -9.26
C SER A 12 5.96 -19.76 -8.00
N HIS A 13 7.03 -20.55 -8.12
CA HIS A 13 7.67 -21.26 -7.02
C HIS A 13 8.30 -20.28 -6.02
N ILE A 14 8.34 -20.70 -4.75
CA ILE A 14 9.02 -19.93 -3.70
C ILE A 14 10.53 -20.05 -3.89
N ARG A 15 11.19 -18.92 -4.08
CA ARG A 15 12.66 -18.82 -4.13
C ARG A 15 13.26 -18.71 -2.74
N SER A 16 12.61 -17.96 -1.85
CA SER A 16 12.96 -17.90 -0.42
C SER A 16 11.78 -17.42 0.44
N ALA A 17 11.78 -17.81 1.71
CA ALA A 17 10.87 -17.27 2.73
C ALA A 17 11.56 -16.16 3.54
N ASN A 18 10.79 -15.22 4.08
CA ASN A 18 11.31 -14.08 4.83
C ASN A 18 11.85 -14.57 6.20
N PRO A 19 13.17 -14.50 6.44
CA PRO A 19 13.76 -15.02 7.67
C PRO A 19 13.59 -14.07 8.87
N PHE A 20 13.09 -12.84 8.64
CA PHE A 20 13.01 -11.82 9.68
C PHE A 20 11.68 -11.86 10.42
N ALA A 21 11.71 -12.20 11.73
CA ALA A 21 10.53 -12.16 12.60
C ALA A 21 9.82 -10.79 12.58
N ALA A 22 10.58 -9.71 12.45
CA ALA A 22 10.04 -8.34 12.35
C ALA A 22 9.13 -8.10 11.13
N ALA A 23 9.16 -8.97 10.11
CA ALA A 23 8.27 -8.87 8.95
C ALA A 23 6.87 -9.44 9.24
N TRP A 24 6.74 -10.35 10.22
CA TRP A 24 5.50 -11.04 10.53
C TRP A 24 4.47 -10.11 11.18
N MET A 25 4.90 -9.26 12.11
CA MET A 25 4.00 -8.32 12.80
C MET A 25 3.21 -7.41 11.83
N PRO A 26 3.85 -6.60 10.97
CA PRO A 26 3.10 -5.75 10.05
C PRO A 26 2.31 -6.55 9.00
N ALA A 27 2.73 -7.78 8.68
CA ALA A 27 1.94 -8.65 7.82
C ALA A 27 0.65 -9.10 8.52
N LEU A 28 0.73 -9.63 9.74
CA LEU A 28 -0.43 -10.08 10.52
C LEU A 28 -1.41 -8.94 10.78
N MET A 29 -0.91 -7.75 11.11
CA MET A 29 -1.77 -6.56 11.29
C MET A 29 -2.65 -6.26 10.08
N CYS A 30 -2.25 -6.67 8.86
CA CYS A 30 -2.99 -6.43 7.62
C CYS A 30 -3.90 -7.58 7.18
N TYR A 31 -3.93 -8.73 7.87
CA TYR A 31 -4.70 -9.90 7.44
C TYR A 31 -5.55 -10.50 8.57
N PRO A 32 -6.73 -11.05 8.27
CA PRO A 32 -7.51 -11.81 9.24
C PRO A 32 -6.69 -12.97 9.85
N PRO A 33 -6.90 -13.30 11.14
CA PRO A 33 -7.87 -12.71 12.08
C PRO A 33 -7.40 -11.42 12.78
N PHE A 34 -6.17 -10.95 12.52
CA PHE A 34 -5.54 -9.85 13.27
C PHE A 34 -5.64 -8.48 12.59
N ILE A 35 -6.49 -8.34 11.57
CA ILE A 35 -6.60 -7.10 10.79
C ILE A 35 -7.03 -5.94 11.69
N LEU A 36 -6.09 -5.02 11.97
CA LEU A 36 -6.31 -3.98 13.00
C LEU A 36 -7.17 -2.80 12.54
N MET A 37 -7.20 -2.54 11.24
CA MET A 37 -7.87 -1.38 10.63
C MET A 37 -9.28 -1.70 10.11
N THR A 38 -9.85 -2.84 10.51
CA THR A 38 -11.24 -3.17 10.21
C THR A 38 -12.18 -2.26 11.00
N THR A 39 -13.42 -2.10 10.53
CA THR A 39 -14.46 -1.40 11.29
C THR A 39 -14.62 -2.01 12.68
N GLY A 40 -14.60 -1.18 13.72
CA GLY A 40 -14.59 -1.59 15.13
C GLY A 40 -13.24 -2.11 15.65
N GLY A 41 -12.19 -2.12 14.82
CA GLY A 41 -10.85 -2.55 15.20
C GLY A 41 -10.01 -1.47 15.89
N PRO A 42 -8.84 -1.82 16.47
CA PRO A 42 -8.00 -0.88 17.21
C PRO A 42 -7.45 0.30 16.40
N LEU A 43 -7.32 0.13 15.08
CA LEU A 43 -6.88 1.18 14.15
C LEU A 43 -8.03 1.66 13.24
N ASP A 44 -9.28 1.51 13.69
CA ASP A 44 -10.44 2.03 12.98
C ASP A 44 -10.49 3.57 13.04
N TYR A 45 -10.22 4.21 11.91
CA TYR A 45 -10.22 5.67 11.77
C TYR A 45 -11.59 6.24 11.38
N HIS A 46 -12.61 5.41 11.12
CA HIS A 46 -13.90 5.87 10.59
C HIS A 46 -14.78 6.64 11.60
N PRO A 47 -14.79 6.35 12.92
CA PRO A 47 -15.68 7.04 13.84
C PRO A 47 -15.47 8.56 13.85
N GLY A 48 -16.56 9.31 13.65
CA GLY A 48 -16.55 10.77 13.57
C GLY A 48 -16.14 11.35 12.21
N THR A 49 -15.82 10.50 11.22
CA THR A 49 -15.49 10.94 9.85
C THR A 49 -16.67 10.76 8.90
N SER A 50 -16.50 11.22 7.66
CA SER A 50 -17.36 10.90 6.52
C SER A 50 -16.50 10.64 5.29
N ASP A 51 -17.13 10.27 4.18
CA ASP A 51 -16.42 10.06 2.92
C ASP A 51 -16.35 11.32 2.05
N TRP A 52 -15.48 11.28 1.05
CA TRP A 52 -15.27 12.33 0.07
C TRP A 52 -16.56 12.76 -0.65
N ALA A 53 -17.52 11.86 -0.90
CA ALA A 53 -18.76 12.21 -1.58
C ALA A 53 -19.66 13.08 -0.69
N TYR A 54 -19.66 12.82 0.62
CA TYR A 54 -20.29 13.70 1.60
C TYR A 54 -19.63 15.09 1.64
N TRP A 55 -18.30 15.16 1.70
CA TRP A 55 -17.59 16.44 1.83
C TRP A 55 -17.70 17.34 0.59
N PHE A 56 -17.80 16.74 -0.59
CA PHE A 56 -17.92 17.46 -1.86
C PHE A 56 -19.34 17.46 -2.44
N GLN A 57 -20.34 17.13 -1.61
CA GLN A 57 -21.74 17.25 -2.00
C GLN A 57 -22.06 18.68 -2.45
N GLY A 58 -22.87 18.83 -3.50
CA GLY A 58 -23.17 20.14 -4.11
C GLY A 58 -22.12 20.66 -5.10
N HIS A 59 -20.96 19.99 -5.24
CA HIS A 59 -19.92 20.34 -6.21
C HIS A 59 -19.69 19.23 -7.24
N PRO A 60 -20.61 19.04 -8.21
CA PRO A 60 -20.62 17.84 -9.08
C PRO A 60 -19.35 17.68 -9.92
N ILE A 61 -18.75 18.78 -10.39
CA ILE A 61 -17.49 18.72 -11.16
C ILE A 61 -16.34 18.25 -10.26
N LEU A 62 -16.21 18.82 -9.06
CA LEU A 62 -15.16 18.44 -8.13
C LEU A 62 -15.31 16.99 -7.67
N LEU A 63 -16.54 16.57 -7.41
CA LEU A 63 -16.89 15.19 -7.08
C LEU A 63 -16.50 14.25 -8.23
N ALA A 64 -16.80 14.59 -9.49
CA ALA A 64 -16.39 13.78 -10.64
C ALA A 64 -14.84 13.68 -10.76
N LEU A 65 -14.13 14.79 -10.55
CA LEU A 65 -12.66 14.81 -10.61
C LEU A 65 -12.03 13.92 -9.51
N ILE A 66 -12.51 14.03 -8.28
CA ILE A 66 -12.00 13.23 -7.15
C ILE A 66 -12.38 11.75 -7.34
N GLY A 67 -13.60 11.48 -7.79
CA GLY A 67 -14.03 10.13 -8.17
C GLY A 67 -13.12 9.52 -9.24
N ALA A 68 -12.76 10.28 -10.27
CA ALA A 68 -11.82 9.83 -11.30
C ALA A 68 -10.43 9.50 -10.73
N VAL A 69 -9.93 10.31 -9.78
CA VAL A 69 -8.68 10.01 -9.06
C VAL A 69 -8.78 8.71 -8.27
N LEU A 70 -9.86 8.51 -7.50
CA LEU A 70 -10.08 7.30 -6.70
C LEU A 70 -10.23 6.04 -7.57
N VAL A 71 -10.90 6.15 -8.72
CA VAL A 71 -10.98 5.08 -9.74
C VAL A 71 -9.60 4.79 -10.31
N GLY A 72 -8.82 5.81 -10.66
CA GLY A 72 -7.46 5.66 -11.15
C GLY A 72 -6.54 4.96 -10.13
N LEU A 73 -6.63 5.32 -8.85
CA LEU A 73 -5.89 4.65 -7.77
C LEU A 73 -6.29 3.18 -7.61
N THR A 74 -7.59 2.90 -7.71
CA THR A 74 -8.12 1.53 -7.71
C THR A 74 -7.61 0.73 -8.92
N ALA A 75 -7.57 1.34 -10.10
CA ALA A 75 -7.01 0.72 -11.30
C ALA A 75 -5.51 0.41 -11.15
N ILE A 76 -4.72 1.32 -10.56
CA ILE A 76 -3.30 1.07 -10.26
C ILE A 76 -3.15 -0.09 -9.26
N TYR A 77 -3.98 -0.13 -8.21
CA TYR A 77 -3.98 -1.23 -7.24
C TYR A 77 -4.28 -2.58 -7.90
N ALA A 78 -5.31 -2.63 -8.74
CA ALA A 78 -5.68 -3.81 -9.50
C ALA A 78 -4.57 -4.23 -10.48
N TRP A 79 -3.99 -3.27 -11.21
CA TRP A 79 -2.89 -3.52 -12.15
C TRP A 79 -1.66 -4.10 -11.45
N ALA A 80 -1.28 -3.56 -10.29
CA ALA A 80 -0.20 -4.09 -9.48
C ALA A 80 -0.47 -5.54 -9.02
N THR A 81 -1.70 -5.82 -8.62
CA THR A 81 -2.13 -7.16 -8.20
C THR A 81 -2.09 -8.15 -9.37
N MET A 82 -2.60 -7.74 -10.54
CA MET A 82 -2.58 -8.56 -11.75
C MET A 82 -1.16 -8.82 -12.26
N ALA A 83 -0.26 -7.83 -12.20
CA ALA A 83 1.14 -7.98 -12.59
C ALA A 83 1.87 -9.03 -11.75
N PHE A 84 1.52 -9.20 -10.47
CA PHE A 84 2.02 -10.30 -9.64
C PHE A 84 1.41 -11.66 -10.00
N GLY A 85 0.12 -11.70 -10.35
CA GLY A 85 -0.56 -12.95 -10.72
C GLY A 85 -0.33 -14.07 -9.69
N PHE A 86 0.18 -15.22 -10.14
CA PHE A 86 0.47 -16.38 -9.28
C PHE A 86 1.69 -16.19 -8.37
N ARG A 87 2.53 -15.18 -8.61
CA ARG A 87 3.69 -14.85 -7.77
C ARG A 87 3.30 -14.05 -6.53
N PHE A 88 2.05 -13.57 -6.44
CA PHE A 88 1.58 -12.87 -5.25
C PHE A 88 1.72 -13.75 -4.01
N SER A 89 2.48 -13.26 -3.04
CA SER A 89 2.69 -13.95 -1.78
C SER A 89 3.15 -12.97 -0.69
N ASN A 90 2.69 -13.21 0.52
CA ASN A 90 3.21 -12.56 1.71
C ASN A 90 4.44 -13.32 2.21
N LEU A 91 5.44 -12.56 2.68
CA LEU A 91 6.63 -13.09 3.35
C LEU A 91 7.44 -14.09 2.53
N THR A 92 7.31 -14.13 1.20
CA THR A 92 8.14 -14.97 0.32
C THR A 92 8.61 -14.21 -0.91
N ASN A 93 9.80 -14.52 -1.40
CA ASN A 93 10.30 -14.08 -2.70
C ASN A 93 9.89 -15.10 -3.77
N ARG A 94 9.18 -14.64 -4.80
CA ARG A 94 8.73 -15.43 -5.96
C ARG A 94 9.13 -14.78 -7.29
N GLY A 95 10.23 -14.03 -7.29
CA GLY A 95 10.73 -13.27 -8.43
C GLY A 95 10.43 -11.79 -8.32
N ILE A 96 11.28 -10.99 -8.98
CA ILE A 96 11.26 -9.53 -8.91
C ILE A 96 10.54 -8.96 -10.13
N LEU A 97 9.55 -8.08 -9.90
CA LEU A 97 8.87 -7.35 -10.96
C LEU A 97 9.47 -5.96 -11.11
N THR A 98 9.77 -5.59 -12.36
CA THR A 98 10.43 -4.32 -12.70
C THR A 98 9.67 -3.51 -13.75
N HIS A 99 8.56 -4.04 -14.27
CA HIS A 99 7.76 -3.44 -15.34
C HIS A 99 6.33 -3.11 -14.91
N GLY A 100 5.59 -2.44 -15.78
CA GLY A 100 4.24 -1.98 -15.50
C GLY A 100 4.21 -1.02 -14.30
N PRO A 101 3.35 -1.23 -13.29
CA PRO A 101 3.26 -0.31 -12.16
C PRO A 101 4.53 -0.35 -11.28
N TYR A 102 5.31 -1.44 -11.35
CA TYR A 102 6.59 -1.58 -10.66
C TYR A 102 7.73 -0.77 -11.29
N ALA A 103 7.54 -0.21 -12.48
CA ALA A 103 8.50 0.74 -13.05
C ALA A 103 8.39 2.14 -12.40
N VAL A 104 7.27 2.45 -11.75
CA VAL A 104 6.99 3.77 -11.14
C VAL A 104 7.29 3.79 -9.64
N SER A 105 6.92 2.72 -8.93
CA SER A 105 7.12 2.55 -7.49
C SER A 105 7.49 1.11 -7.17
N ARG A 106 8.25 0.88 -6.10
CA ARG A 106 8.53 -0.47 -5.58
C ARG A 106 7.29 -1.14 -4.98
N HIS A 107 6.36 -0.34 -4.48
CA HIS A 107 5.14 -0.82 -3.83
C HIS A 107 3.90 -0.05 -4.35
N PRO A 108 3.56 -0.19 -5.64
CA PRO A 108 2.47 0.57 -6.25
C PRO A 108 1.13 0.29 -5.57
N ALA A 109 0.86 -0.96 -5.19
CA ALA A 109 -0.36 -1.35 -4.48
C ALA A 109 -0.47 -0.72 -3.08
N TYR A 110 0.64 -0.63 -2.32
CA TYR A 110 0.62 -0.01 -1.00
C TYR A 110 0.43 1.50 -1.11
N LEU A 111 1.10 2.13 -2.08
CA LEU A 111 0.98 3.57 -2.34
C LEU A 111 -0.44 3.94 -2.77
N SER A 112 -1.01 3.25 -3.76
CA SER A 112 -2.35 3.57 -4.26
C SER A 112 -3.42 3.36 -3.21
N LYS A 113 -3.32 2.28 -2.42
CA LYS A 113 -4.23 2.01 -1.30
C LYS A 113 -4.19 3.10 -0.23
N ASN A 114 -2.98 3.54 0.17
CA ASN A 114 -2.85 4.60 1.17
C ASN A 114 -3.41 5.93 0.64
N LEU A 115 -3.04 6.33 -0.57
CA LEU A 115 -3.58 7.55 -1.19
C LEU A 115 -5.10 7.49 -1.32
N PHE A 116 -5.65 6.33 -1.69
CA PHE A 116 -7.08 6.13 -1.77
C PHE A 116 -7.73 6.43 -0.42
N TRP A 117 -7.27 5.82 0.69
CA TRP A 117 -7.86 6.04 2.01
C TRP A 117 -7.74 7.49 2.50
N TRP A 118 -6.59 8.12 2.27
CA TRP A 118 -6.42 9.54 2.63
C TRP A 118 -7.39 10.45 1.87
N ILE A 119 -7.58 10.23 0.57
CA ILE A 119 -8.47 11.04 -0.27
C ILE A 119 -9.94 10.69 -0.04
N SER A 120 -10.27 9.41 0.15
CA SER A 120 -11.65 8.96 0.32
C SER A 120 -12.24 9.34 1.67
N THR A 121 -11.41 9.45 2.72
CA THR A 121 -11.87 9.75 4.08
C THR A 121 -11.62 11.19 4.48
N ILE A 122 -10.50 11.79 4.05
CA ILE A 122 -10.09 13.15 4.42
C ILE A 122 -10.17 13.34 5.95
N PRO A 123 -9.37 12.57 6.73
CA PRO A 123 -9.61 12.36 8.16
C PRO A 123 -9.45 13.62 9.04
N VAL A 124 -8.98 14.72 8.47
CA VAL A 124 -8.96 16.04 9.11
C VAL A 124 -10.35 16.70 9.17
N LEU A 125 -11.26 16.29 8.28
CA LEU A 125 -12.67 16.69 8.30
C LEU A 125 -13.47 15.72 9.18
N THR A 126 -14.37 16.28 9.99
CA THR A 126 -15.10 15.54 11.03
C THR A 126 -16.55 15.99 11.09
N LEU A 127 -17.43 15.03 11.39
CA LEU A 127 -18.84 15.27 11.74
C LEU A 127 -19.02 15.50 13.25
N GLY A 128 -17.98 15.22 14.03
CA GLY A 128 -17.96 15.36 15.48
C GLY A 128 -17.09 16.53 15.92
N SER A 129 -16.24 16.26 16.92
CA SER A 129 -15.35 17.25 17.52
C SER A 129 -13.99 17.33 16.80
N MET A 130 -13.21 18.37 17.09
CA MET A 130 -11.81 18.45 16.67
C MET A 130 -10.96 17.28 17.22
N VAL A 131 -11.36 16.71 18.35
CA VAL A 131 -10.72 15.50 18.91
C VAL A 131 -10.93 14.30 18.00
N ASP A 132 -12.13 14.17 17.40
CA ASP A 132 -12.41 13.11 16.42
C ASP A 132 -11.57 13.26 15.15
N ALA A 133 -11.42 14.49 14.63
CA ALA A 133 -10.54 14.78 13.50
C ALA A 133 -9.08 14.43 13.80
N ALA A 134 -8.57 14.85 14.97
CA ALA A 134 -7.22 14.55 15.40
C ALA A 134 -7.00 13.04 15.54
N ARG A 135 -7.95 12.33 16.19
CA ARG A 135 -7.92 10.87 16.34
C ARG A 135 -7.90 10.19 14.98
N ALA A 136 -8.84 10.50 14.09
CA ALA A 136 -8.94 9.87 12.77
C ALA A 136 -7.66 10.11 11.94
N THR A 137 -7.11 11.32 11.99
CA THR A 137 -5.88 11.67 11.27
C THR A 137 -4.68 10.90 11.80
N LEU A 138 -4.53 10.81 13.13
CA LEU A 138 -3.45 10.04 13.77
C LEU A 138 -3.58 8.54 13.50
N LEU A 139 -4.80 7.98 13.53
CA LEU A 139 -5.05 6.59 13.21
C LEU A 139 -4.77 6.29 11.73
N MET A 140 -5.18 7.16 10.81
CA MET A 140 -4.85 7.04 9.39
C MET A 140 -3.34 7.10 9.14
N ALA A 141 -2.62 7.98 9.86
CA ALA A 141 -1.16 8.03 9.84
C ALA A 141 -0.53 6.75 10.38
N ALA A 142 -1.06 6.18 11.47
CA ALA A 142 -0.61 4.90 12.02
C ALA A 142 -0.83 3.74 11.04
N VAL A 143 -2.00 3.66 10.40
CA VAL A 143 -2.30 2.69 9.34
C VAL A 143 -1.29 2.83 8.20
N SER A 144 -1.02 4.07 7.76
CA SER A 144 0.00 4.35 6.74
C SER A 144 1.40 3.89 7.18
N GLY A 145 1.73 4.09 8.45
CA GLY A 145 2.95 3.62 9.08
C GLY A 145 3.09 2.09 9.07
N VAL A 146 1.99 1.34 9.28
CA VAL A 146 1.99 -0.12 9.17
C VAL A 146 2.35 -0.57 7.75
N TYR A 147 1.75 0.05 6.72
CA TYR A 147 2.09 -0.26 5.32
C TYR A 147 3.52 0.14 4.95
N TYR A 148 4.03 1.25 5.49
CA TYR A 148 5.42 1.64 5.32
C TYR A 148 6.38 0.65 5.98
N TRP A 149 6.08 0.22 7.21
CA TRP A 149 6.87 -0.79 7.92
C TRP A 149 6.88 -2.11 7.16
N ARG A 150 5.71 -2.54 6.67
CA ARG A 150 5.57 -3.72 5.82
C ARG A 150 6.41 -3.63 4.55
N ALA A 151 6.36 -2.50 3.85
CA ALA A 151 7.20 -2.25 2.68
C ALA A 151 8.68 -2.44 3.06
N LYS A 152 9.15 -1.80 4.14
CA LYS A 152 10.57 -1.86 4.53
C LYS A 152 11.05 -3.25 4.91
N THR A 153 10.22 -4.05 5.58
CA THR A 153 10.58 -5.43 5.93
C THR A 153 10.56 -6.35 4.71
N GLU A 154 9.67 -6.11 3.75
CA GLU A 154 9.65 -6.76 2.44
C GLU A 154 10.93 -6.41 1.64
N GLU A 155 11.26 -5.12 1.50
CA GLU A 155 12.50 -4.67 0.83
C GLU A 155 13.75 -5.28 1.46
N ARG A 156 13.79 -5.39 2.80
CA ARG A 156 14.91 -6.00 3.52
C ARG A 156 15.12 -7.47 3.14
N HIS A 157 14.03 -8.23 3.01
CA HIS A 157 14.10 -9.62 2.57
C HIS A 157 14.44 -9.73 1.09
N LEU A 158 13.78 -8.95 0.24
CA LEU A 158 14.02 -8.99 -1.20
C LEU A 158 15.45 -8.59 -1.56
N LYS A 159 16.11 -7.70 -0.80
CA LYS A 159 17.53 -7.35 -0.99
C LYS A 159 18.52 -8.52 -0.85
N LEU A 160 18.11 -9.66 -0.31
CA LEU A 160 18.91 -10.88 -0.35
C LEU A 160 19.05 -11.43 -1.78
N ASP A 161 18.12 -11.07 -2.67
CA ASP A 161 18.15 -11.36 -4.10
C ASP A 161 19.01 -10.33 -4.86
N PRO A 162 20.05 -10.75 -5.62
CA PRO A 162 20.83 -9.86 -6.47
C PRO A 162 19.99 -9.02 -7.44
N ASP A 163 18.93 -9.59 -8.02
CA ASP A 163 18.08 -8.90 -9.01
C ASP A 163 17.33 -7.74 -8.36
N TYR A 164 16.91 -7.93 -7.10
CA TYR A 164 16.23 -6.88 -6.36
C TYR A 164 17.15 -5.73 -6.02
N ARG A 165 18.45 -5.98 -5.76
CA ARG A 165 19.42 -4.90 -5.51
C ARG A 165 19.61 -4.04 -6.75
N VAL A 166 19.74 -4.65 -7.92
CA VAL A 166 19.81 -3.94 -9.21
C VAL A 166 18.55 -3.10 -9.43
N TYR A 167 17.38 -3.68 -9.21
CA TYR A 167 16.11 -2.97 -9.31
C TYR A 167 15.97 -1.82 -8.29
N PHE A 168 16.40 -2.04 -7.04
CA PHE A 168 16.40 -1.02 -5.98
C PHE A 168 17.26 0.18 -6.35
N ASP A 169 18.47 -0.05 -6.86
CA ASP A 169 19.39 1.01 -7.26
C ASP A 169 18.92 1.75 -8.51
N TRP A 170 18.29 1.04 -9.45
CA TRP A 170 17.63 1.66 -10.59
C TRP A 170 16.47 2.55 -10.14
N MET A 171 15.60 2.05 -9.25
CA MET A 171 14.44 2.80 -8.75
C MET A 171 14.83 4.01 -7.92
N THR A 172 15.91 3.92 -7.16
CA THR A 172 16.43 5.05 -6.37
C THR A 172 16.85 6.21 -7.27
N ARG A 173 17.40 5.91 -8.46
CA ARG A 173 17.83 6.91 -9.44
C ARG A 173 16.70 7.40 -10.35
N ASN A 174 15.77 6.52 -10.73
CA ASN A 174 14.81 6.79 -11.80
C ASN A 174 13.36 6.93 -11.32
N GLY A 175 13.00 6.32 -10.19
CA GLY A 175 11.63 6.25 -9.69
C GLY A 175 11.07 7.62 -9.31
N LEU A 176 9.84 7.90 -9.71
CA LEU A 176 9.17 9.18 -9.43
C LEU A 176 9.06 9.43 -7.92
N VAL A 177 8.69 8.41 -7.15
CA VAL A 177 8.46 8.53 -5.70
C VAL A 177 9.78 8.72 -4.93
N PRO A 178 10.83 7.88 -5.08
CA PRO A 178 12.12 8.14 -4.43
C PRO A 178 12.73 9.48 -4.80
N ARG A 179 12.61 9.92 -6.07
CA ARG A 179 13.12 11.23 -6.49
C ARG A 179 12.39 12.40 -5.84
N LEU A 180 11.08 12.29 -5.63
CA LEU A 180 10.33 13.28 -4.86
C LEU A 180 10.87 13.40 -3.44
N PHE A 181 11.06 12.27 -2.74
CA PHE A 181 11.62 12.28 -1.39
C PHE A 181 13.08 12.73 -1.33
N ALA A 182 13.90 12.38 -2.32
CA ALA A 182 15.29 12.85 -2.40
C ALA A 182 15.35 14.38 -2.55
N ARG A 183 14.54 14.95 -3.46
CA ARG A 183 14.41 16.40 -3.64
C ARG A 183 13.96 17.13 -2.38
N LEU A 184 13.06 16.52 -1.59
CA LEU A 184 12.58 17.10 -0.33
C LEU A 184 13.62 17.05 0.80
N ARG A 185 14.68 16.24 0.68
CA ARG A 185 15.73 16.08 1.71
C ARG A 185 17.00 16.90 1.44
N GLY A 186 17.11 17.53 0.26
CA GLY A 186 18.33 18.21 -0.19
C GLY A 186 19.19 17.31 -1.04
#